data_AF-A0A259KK98-F1
#
_entry.id   AF-A0A259KK98-F1
#
_cell.length_a   1.000
_cell.length_b   1.000
_cell.length_c   1.000
_cell.angle_alpha   90.00
_cell.angle_beta   90.00
_cell.angle_gamma   90.00
#
_symmetry.space_group_name_H-M   'P 1'
#
loop_
_entity.id
_entity.type
_entity.pdbx_description
1 polymer ?
#
loop_
_entity_poly.entity_id
_entity_poly.type
_entity_poly.pdbx_seq_one_letter_code
_entity_poly.pdbx_strand_id
1 'polypeptide(L)'
;MFTHVFLGAKDIEASRQFYDAALGALGHAPGAGGGSRYVYRTPSGTFGITLPINGESATFGNGSTFGFAAKSEDEVNAFHAAGVANGGVSCEDPPGLRTNPAFSYFIAYLRDPAGNKICAMYRPPAK
;
A
#
# COMPACT_ATOMS: atom_id res chain seq x y z
N MET A 1 15.45 6.33 -0.41
CA MET A 1 15.31 7.70 0.14
C MET A 1 14.57 7.68 1.48
N PHE A 2 13.37 7.11 1.58
CA PHE A 2 12.62 7.09 2.83
C PHE A 2 13.16 6.03 3.80
N THR A 3 13.38 6.40 5.06
CA THR A 3 13.70 5.45 6.14
C THR A 3 12.45 4.75 6.63
N HIS A 4 11.36 5.51 6.81
CA HIS A 4 10.06 4.99 7.21
C HIS A 4 8.90 5.87 6.72
N VAL A 5 7.73 5.26 6.62
CA VAL A 5 6.44 5.91 6.31
C VAL A 5 5.38 5.34 7.24
N PHE A 6 4.53 6.19 7.81
CA PHE A 6 3.37 5.79 8.60
C PHE A 6 2.07 6.35 8.03
N LEU A 7 1.03 5.53 8.05
CA LEU A 7 -0.34 5.93 7.75
C LEU A 7 -1.22 5.77 8.99
N GLY A 8 -2.17 6.68 9.13
CA GLY A 8 -3.19 6.60 10.17
C GLY A 8 -4.20 5.51 9.85
N ALA A 9 -4.50 4.66 10.83
CA ALA A 9 -5.58 3.68 10.77
C ALA A 9 -6.77 4.14 11.62
N LYS A 10 -8.00 3.94 11.11
CA LYS A 10 -9.23 4.15 11.90
C LYS A 10 -9.51 2.94 12.80
N ASP A 11 -9.34 1.75 12.23
CA ASP A 11 -9.36 0.48 12.92
C ASP A 11 -8.03 -0.23 12.62
N ILE A 12 -7.23 -0.44 13.66
CA ILE A 12 -5.87 -0.95 13.52
C ILE A 12 -5.84 -2.41 13.04
N GLU A 13 -6.83 -3.22 13.42
CA GLU A 13 -6.89 -4.63 13.03
C GLU A 13 -7.44 -4.79 11.63
N ALA A 14 -8.46 -4.02 11.25
CA ALA A 14 -8.95 -3.98 9.87
C ALA A 14 -7.84 -3.52 8.92
N SER A 15 -7.10 -2.47 9.28
CA SER A 15 -5.94 -2.03 8.51
C SER A 15 -4.83 -3.09 8.49
N ARG A 16 -4.55 -3.78 9.59
CA ARG A 16 -3.56 -4.87 9.60
C ARG A 16 -3.94 -5.96 8.62
N GLN A 17 -5.16 -6.50 8.69
CA GLN A 17 -5.63 -7.55 7.79
C GLN A 17 -5.51 -7.15 6.32
N PHE A 18 -5.89 -5.91 6.00
CA PHE A 18 -5.74 -5.34 4.68
C PHE A 18 -4.27 -5.30 4.21
N TYR A 19 -3.37 -4.72 5.02
CA TYR A 19 -1.97 -4.56 4.63
C TYR A 19 -1.19 -5.88 4.66
N ASP A 20 -1.53 -6.83 5.55
CA ASP A 20 -0.99 -8.19 5.54
C ASP A 20 -1.32 -8.89 4.22
N ALA A 21 -2.56 -8.80 3.75
CA ALA A 21 -2.98 -9.40 2.49
C ALA A 21 -2.34 -8.70 1.29
N ALA A 22 -2.42 -7.36 1.22
CA ALA A 22 -1.94 -6.59 0.10
C ALA A 22 -0.41 -6.66 -0.03
N LEU A 23 0.33 -6.42 1.06
CA LEU A 23 1.80 -6.48 1.04
C LEU A 23 2.31 -7.91 0.99
N GLY A 24 1.56 -8.88 1.53
CA GLY A 24 1.85 -10.30 1.37
C GLY A 24 1.84 -10.74 -0.10
N ALA A 25 0.95 -10.19 -0.91
CA ALA A 25 0.92 -10.42 -2.36
C ALA A 25 2.17 -9.87 -3.10
N LEU A 26 2.89 -8.93 -2.50
CA LEU A 26 4.20 -8.43 -2.96
C LEU A 26 5.38 -9.20 -2.33
N GLY A 27 5.10 -10.26 -1.57
CA GLY A 27 6.10 -11.09 -0.90
C GLY A 27 6.68 -10.48 0.38
N HIS A 28 5.99 -9.52 1.01
CA HIS A 28 6.40 -8.98 2.30
C HIS A 28 5.88 -9.83 3.47
N ALA A 29 6.64 -9.87 4.56
CA ALA A 29 6.22 -10.50 5.81
C ALA A 29 5.04 -9.72 6.44
N PRO A 30 4.18 -10.40 7.23
CA PRO A 30 3.08 -9.74 7.91
C PRO A 30 3.57 -8.70 8.93
N GLY A 31 2.68 -7.78 9.28
CA GLY A 31 2.94 -6.68 10.19
C GLY A 31 3.32 -7.20 11.58
N ALA A 32 4.50 -6.82 12.06
CA ALA A 32 4.93 -7.09 13.42
C ALA A 32 4.50 -5.93 14.33
N GLY A 33 3.94 -6.24 15.50
CA GLY A 33 3.46 -5.24 16.44
C GLY A 33 2.28 -5.73 17.26
N GLY A 34 1.45 -4.78 17.68
CA GLY A 34 0.26 -5.02 18.50
C GLY A 34 -0.23 -3.74 19.17
N GLY A 35 -1.48 -3.75 19.62
CA GLY A 35 -2.10 -2.59 20.25
C GLY A 35 -2.35 -1.46 19.25
N SER A 36 -1.59 -0.38 19.33
CA SER A 36 -1.82 0.83 18.53
C SER A 36 -1.05 0.88 17.21
N ARG A 37 -0.20 -0.11 16.90
CA ARG A 37 0.70 -0.05 15.74
C ARG A 37 1.12 -1.43 15.21
N TYR A 38 1.18 -1.53 13.88
CA TYR A 38 1.84 -2.61 13.15
C TYR A 38 2.88 -2.06 12.18
N VAL A 39 3.94 -2.83 11.95
CA VAL A 39 5.11 -2.41 11.18
C VAL A 39 5.58 -3.51 10.24
N TYR A 40 5.77 -3.15 8.98
CA TYR A 40 6.25 -3.97 7.88
C TYR A 40 7.68 -3.54 7.54
N ARG A 41 8.65 -4.44 7.75
CA ARG A 41 10.08 -4.11 7.62
C ARG A 41 10.69 -4.78 6.41
N THR A 42 11.52 -4.03 5.71
CA THR A 42 12.40 -4.51 4.64
C THR A 42 13.83 -4.02 4.92
N PRO A 43 14.86 -4.60 4.29
CA PRO A 43 16.23 -4.09 4.41
C PRO A 43 16.39 -2.62 3.98
N SER A 44 15.50 -2.13 3.10
CA SER A 44 15.59 -0.79 2.50
C SER A 44 14.66 0.26 3.12
N GLY A 45 13.79 -0.12 4.06
CA GLY A 45 12.83 0.81 4.65
C GLY A 45 11.72 0.13 5.45
N THR A 46 10.95 0.96 6.15
CA THR A 46 9.86 0.52 7.03
C THR A 46 8.54 1.20 6.67
N PHE A 47 7.49 0.41 6.54
CA PHE A 47 6.12 0.92 6.46
C PHE A 47 5.38 0.58 7.74
N GLY A 48 4.46 1.43 8.19
CA GLY A 48 3.64 1.12 9.34
C GLY A 48 2.27 1.77 9.31
N ILE A 49 1.37 1.17 10.07
CA ILE A 49 0.05 1.71 10.37
C ILE A 49 -0.04 1.99 11.85
N THR A 50 -0.66 3.10 12.23
CA THR A 50 -0.74 3.53 13.62
C THR A 50 -2.09 4.17 13.90
N LEU A 51 -2.61 3.96 15.11
CA LEU A 51 -3.61 4.88 15.65
C LEU A 51 -2.95 6.27 15.82
N PRO A 52 -3.64 7.37 15.45
CA PRO A 52 -3.08 8.72 15.57
C PRO A 52 -2.69 9.04 17.02
N ILE A 53 -1.49 9.59 17.20
CA ILE A 53 -0.91 9.85 18.53
C ILE A 53 -1.63 10.98 19.29
N ASN A 54 -2.33 11.86 18.58
CA ASN A 54 -3.12 12.94 19.17
C ASN A 54 -4.51 12.47 19.65
N GLY A 55 -4.86 11.20 19.43
CA GLY A 55 -6.14 10.62 19.82
C GLY A 55 -7.31 10.99 18.90
N GLU A 56 -7.10 11.77 17.85
CA GLU A 56 -8.13 12.10 16.87
C GLU A 56 -8.33 10.95 15.88
N SER A 57 -9.45 10.97 15.16
CA SER A 57 -9.71 9.99 14.10
C SER A 57 -8.70 10.11 12.97
N ALA A 58 -8.21 8.98 12.46
CA ALA A 58 -7.35 8.97 11.29
C ALA A 58 -8.06 9.56 10.07
N THR A 59 -7.34 10.42 9.35
CA THR A 59 -7.77 11.03 8.09
C THR A 59 -6.77 10.71 6.99
N PHE A 60 -7.20 10.77 5.74
CA PHE A 60 -6.31 10.66 4.59
C PHE A 60 -5.93 12.06 4.09
N GLY A 61 -4.70 12.21 3.61
CA GLY A 61 -4.24 13.44 2.95
C GLY A 61 -4.75 13.52 1.52
N ASN A 62 -5.49 14.58 1.17
CA ASN A 62 -5.86 14.81 -0.23
C ASN A 62 -4.60 15.11 -1.07
N GLY A 63 -4.44 14.41 -2.20
CA GLY A 63 -3.24 14.45 -3.03
C GLY A 63 -2.09 13.54 -2.57
N SER A 64 -2.16 12.97 -1.36
CA SER A 64 -1.17 12.00 -0.90
C SER A 64 -1.37 10.65 -1.59
N THR A 65 -0.26 10.00 -1.98
CA THR A 65 -0.26 8.63 -2.50
C THR A 65 1.03 7.94 -2.11
N PHE A 66 0.92 6.71 -1.61
CA PHE A 66 2.07 5.91 -1.22
C PHE A 66 2.20 4.67 -2.11
N GLY A 67 3.32 4.61 -2.84
CA GLY A 67 3.59 3.53 -3.79
C GLY A 67 4.52 2.47 -3.24
N PHE A 68 4.12 1.22 -3.34
CA PHE A 68 4.92 0.04 -3.07
C PHE A 68 5.52 -0.49 -4.38
N ALA A 69 6.77 -0.92 -4.34
CA ALA A 69 7.45 -1.47 -5.50
C ALA A 69 7.04 -2.93 -5.68
N ALA A 70 6.59 -3.27 -6.88
CA ALA A 70 6.33 -4.62 -7.33
C ALA A 70 7.42 -5.07 -8.31
N LYS A 71 7.60 -6.39 -8.46
CA LYS A 71 8.60 -7.01 -9.33
C LYS A 71 8.04 -7.51 -10.65
N SER A 72 6.71 -7.57 -10.78
CA SER A 72 6.02 -7.99 -12.00
C SER A 72 4.62 -7.39 -12.09
N GLU A 73 4.01 -7.48 -13.28
CA GLU A 73 2.60 -7.13 -13.49
C GLU A 73 1.67 -8.03 -12.66
N ASP A 74 2.02 -9.31 -12.52
CA ASP A 74 1.28 -10.27 -11.70
C ASP A 74 1.26 -9.89 -10.22
N GLU A 75 2.38 -9.42 -9.66
CA GLU A 75 2.42 -8.91 -8.28
C GLU A 75 1.51 -7.67 -8.11
N VAL A 76 1.46 -6.78 -9.10
CA VAL A 76 0.56 -5.61 -9.06
C VAL A 76 -0.91 -6.04 -9.10
N ASN A 77 -1.27 -7.00 -9.95
CA ASN A 77 -2.63 -7.55 -10.02
C ASN A 77 -3.01 -8.29 -8.73
N ALA A 78 -2.10 -9.09 -8.17
CA ALA A 78 -2.31 -9.82 -6.93
C ALA A 78 -2.48 -8.86 -5.73
N PHE A 79 -1.66 -7.81 -5.65
CA PHE A 79 -1.82 -6.75 -4.66
C PHE A 79 -3.20 -6.10 -4.73
N HIS A 80 -3.66 -5.76 -5.93
CA HIS A 80 -4.97 -5.14 -6.12
C HIS A 80 -6.10 -6.06 -5.69
N ALA A 81 -6.11 -7.30 -6.19
CA ALA A 81 -7.12 -8.29 -5.85
C ALA A 81 -7.17 -8.61 -4.35
N ALA A 82 -6.01 -8.82 -3.72
CA ALA A 82 -5.91 -9.09 -2.29
C ALA A 82 -6.40 -7.90 -1.46
N GLY A 83 -6.04 -6.68 -1.84
CA GLY A 83 -6.49 -5.48 -1.16
C GLY A 83 -8.00 -5.28 -1.25
N VAL A 84 -8.61 -5.44 -2.42
CA VAL A 84 -10.08 -5.35 -2.58
C VAL A 84 -10.81 -6.42 -1.76
N ALA A 85 -10.29 -7.66 -1.76
CA ALA A 85 -10.89 -8.75 -1.00
C ALA A 85 -10.83 -8.54 0.53
N ASN A 86 -9.92 -7.70 1.02
CA ASN A 86 -9.67 -7.49 2.45
C ASN A 86 -10.01 -6.05 2.91
N GLY A 87 -11.07 -5.47 2.33
CA GLY A 87 -11.65 -4.20 2.79
C GLY A 87 -11.09 -2.94 2.15
N GLY A 88 -10.20 -3.08 1.16
CA GLY A 88 -9.79 -1.98 0.30
C GLY A 88 -10.83 -1.65 -0.76
N VAL A 89 -10.74 -0.44 -1.31
CA VAL A 89 -11.62 0.03 -2.39
C VAL A 89 -10.77 0.34 -3.63
N SER A 90 -11.12 -0.28 -4.76
CA SER A 90 -10.51 0.05 -6.05
C SER A 90 -10.72 1.52 -6.40
N CYS A 91 -9.69 2.17 -6.96
CA CYS A 91 -9.70 3.59 -7.29
C CYS A 91 -9.12 3.85 -8.67
N GLU A 92 -9.57 4.94 -9.32
CA GLU A 92 -9.19 5.32 -10.69
C GLU A 92 -9.49 4.21 -11.71
N ASP A 93 -8.66 4.14 -12.76
CA ASP A 93 -8.65 3.09 -13.76
C ASP A 93 -8.18 1.75 -13.18
N PRO A 94 -8.64 0.62 -13.74
CA PRO A 94 -8.16 -0.72 -13.40
C PRO A 94 -6.63 -0.86 -13.46
N PRO A 95 -6.06 -1.90 -12.83
CA PRO A 95 -4.66 -2.26 -12.99
C PRO A 95 -4.26 -2.30 -14.47
N GLY A 96 -3.15 -1.64 -14.81
CA GLY A 96 -2.76 -1.56 -16.22
C GLY A 96 -1.44 -0.85 -16.48
N LEU A 97 -0.97 -1.03 -17.72
CA LEU A 97 0.21 -0.36 -18.25
C LEU A 97 -0.11 1.12 -18.51
N ARG A 98 0.70 2.00 -17.93
CA ARG A 98 0.70 3.43 -18.21
C ARG A 98 2.03 3.81 -18.85
N THR A 99 1.96 4.54 -19.95
CA THR A 99 3.15 5.02 -20.68
C THR A 99 3.16 6.53 -20.65
N ASN A 100 4.28 7.10 -20.23
CA ASN A 100 4.59 8.50 -20.46
C ASN A 100 5.82 8.60 -21.39
N PRO A 101 6.15 9.79 -21.91
CA PRO A 101 7.29 9.95 -22.82
C PRO A 101 8.66 9.51 -22.25
N ALA A 102 8.80 9.38 -20.93
CA ALA A 102 10.05 9.04 -20.27
C ALA A 102 10.16 7.55 -19.85
N PHE A 103 9.06 6.89 -19.51
CA PHE A 103 9.04 5.50 -19.06
C PHE A 103 7.64 4.89 -19.11
N SER A 104 7.59 3.55 -19.14
CA SER A 104 6.36 2.78 -18.94
C SER A 104 6.36 2.13 -17.57
N TYR A 105 5.18 1.98 -16.98
CA TYR A 105 5.00 1.37 -15.67
C TYR A 105 3.63 0.71 -15.59
N PHE A 106 3.57 -0.47 -14.97
CA PHE A 106 2.32 -1.15 -14.66
C PHE A 106 1.92 -0.81 -13.23
N ILE A 107 0.69 -0.37 -13.01
CA ILE A 107 0.25 0.17 -11.72
C ILE A 107 -1.19 -0.18 -11.40
N ALA A 108 -1.46 -0.37 -10.11
CA ALA A 108 -2.80 -0.48 -9.56
C ALA A 108 -2.97 0.43 -8.34
N TYR A 109 -4.13 1.06 -8.19
CA TYR A 109 -4.46 1.94 -7.08
C TYR A 109 -5.56 1.35 -6.19
N LEU A 110 -5.41 1.57 -4.89
CA LEU A 110 -6.39 1.24 -3.87
C LEU A 110 -6.53 2.39 -2.88
N ARG A 111 -7.68 2.43 -2.21
CA ARG A 111 -7.81 3.05 -0.90
C ARG A 111 -7.85 1.97 0.16
N ASP A 112 -7.07 2.17 1.22
CA ASP A 112 -7.11 1.32 2.40
C ASP A 112 -8.41 1.58 3.22
N PRO A 113 -8.67 0.81 4.29
CA PRO A 113 -9.87 0.98 5.12
C PRO A 113 -10.00 2.36 5.79
N ALA A 114 -8.90 3.11 5.94
CA ALA A 114 -8.91 4.47 6.48
C ALA A 114 -9.08 5.53 5.38
N GLY A 115 -9.05 5.13 4.10
CA GLY A 115 -9.19 5.99 2.93
C GLY A 115 -7.85 6.48 2.36
N ASN A 116 -6.71 6.04 2.91
CA ASN A 116 -5.40 6.41 2.40
C ASN A 116 -5.22 5.83 1.00
N LYS A 117 -4.78 6.66 0.06
CA LYS A 117 -4.54 6.22 -1.31
C LYS A 117 -3.16 5.58 -1.40
N ILE A 118 -3.12 4.33 -1.85
CA ILE A 118 -1.90 3.55 -2.05
C ILE A 118 -1.86 2.97 -3.46
N CYS A 119 -0.68 2.58 -3.91
CA CYS A 119 -0.52 1.84 -5.16
C CYS A 119 0.59 0.80 -5.09
N ALA A 120 0.51 -0.20 -5.97
CA ALA A 120 1.64 -1.05 -6.32
C ALA A 120 2.08 -0.70 -7.74
N MET A 121 3.38 -0.49 -7.94
CA MET A 121 3.95 -0.12 -9.23
C MET A 121 5.09 -1.06 -9.60
N TYR A 122 5.01 -1.63 -10.80
CA TYR A 122 6.09 -2.32 -11.47
C TYR A 122 6.64 -1.44 -12.60
N ARG A 123 7.95 -1.23 -12.63
CA ARG A 123 8.63 -0.59 -13.77
C ARG A 123 9.37 -1.68 -14.54
N PRO A 124 8.90 -2.06 -15.74
CA PRO A 124 9.67 -2.97 -16.57
C PRO A 124 11.03 -2.35 -16.90
N PRO A 125 12.08 -3.18 -17.03
CA PRO A 125 13.38 -2.69 -17.46
C PRO A 125 13.24 -1.97 -18.80
N ALA A 126 13.97 -0.85 -18.95
CA ALA A 126 14.09 -0.20 -20.25
C ALA A 126 14.66 -1.21 -21.25
N LYS A 127 14.02 -1.30 -22.42
CA LYS A 127 14.55 -2.09 -23.54
C LYS A 127 15.89 -1.55 -24.00
#